data_AF-A0A0K8RG24-F1
#
_entry.id   AF-A0A0K8RG24-F1
#
_cell.length_a   1.000
_cell.length_b   1.000
_cell.length_c   1.000
_cell.angle_alpha   90.00
_cell.angle_beta   90.00
_cell.angle_gamma   90.00
#
_symmetry.space_group_name_H-M   'P 1'
#
loop_
_entity.id
_entity.type
_entity.pdbx_description
1 polymer ?
#
loop_
_entity_poly.entity_id
_entity_poly.type
_entity_poly.pdbx_seq_one_letter_code
_entity_poly.pdbx_strand_id
1 'polypeptide(L)'
;MKTFFSLIIAALYPFVKCSSDCSCPSLQGILLEDTELKIFRDPWSFLRSEDRLYLKYMPFLNKLEGITCVISDFIKIQSSYTIHRRVSWTNLSTTPPIRDTIKVKIQGTMKSKTEFSVIHGDDSYDFDTVFADFKCLIIKISRTQTGLEGTCLLWVKEKNLENPLWHCKFFYYIFCKGSAVDLKPKKGCDKNVKKRDKHAQTIGNNNGPVTPQPPR
;
A
#
# COMPACT_ATOMS: atom_id res chain seq x y z
N MET A 1 -1.23 -8.22 24.31
CA MET A 1 -0.79 -7.36 25.44
C MET A 1 0.73 -7.22 25.51
N LYS A 2 1.52 -8.31 25.51
CA LYS A 2 3.01 -8.22 25.54
C LYS A 2 3.62 -7.37 24.41
N THR A 3 3.21 -7.56 23.15
CA THR A 3 3.68 -6.75 22.01
C THR A 3 3.35 -5.27 22.12
N PHE A 4 2.17 -4.93 22.61
CA PHE A 4 1.75 -3.54 22.83
C PHE A 4 2.56 -2.89 23.95
N PHE A 5 2.84 -3.62 25.04
CA PHE A 5 3.70 -3.16 26.13
C PHE A 5 5.16 -3.00 25.68
N SER A 6 5.71 -3.97 24.95
CA SER A 6 7.06 -3.86 24.39
C SER A 6 7.20 -2.69 23.42
N LEU A 7 6.15 -2.39 22.63
CA LEU A 7 6.14 -1.27 21.69
C LEU A 7 5.93 0.09 22.38
N ILE A 8 5.11 0.17 23.42
CA ILE A 8 5.01 1.36 24.26
C ILE A 8 6.33 1.59 25.00
N ILE A 9 6.96 0.53 25.52
CA ILE A 9 8.30 0.62 26.14
C ILE A 9 9.32 1.07 25.10
N ALA A 10 9.32 0.56 23.87
CA ALA A 10 10.21 1.01 22.80
C ALA A 10 9.95 2.47 22.37
N ALA A 11 8.68 2.91 22.38
CA ALA A 11 8.31 4.30 22.10
C ALA A 11 8.71 5.26 23.22
N LEU A 12 8.69 4.78 24.47
CA LEU A 12 9.14 5.51 25.66
C LEU A 12 10.65 5.37 25.91
N TYR A 13 11.31 4.37 25.33
CA TYR A 13 12.74 4.08 25.47
C TYR A 13 13.64 5.26 25.11
N PRO A 14 13.41 6.03 24.03
CA PRO A 14 14.16 7.26 23.77
C PRO A 14 14.07 8.27 24.93
N PHE A 15 12.92 8.37 25.61
CA PHE A 15 12.75 9.27 26.74
C PHE A 15 13.49 8.79 28.00
N VAL A 16 13.65 7.47 28.17
CA VAL A 16 14.38 6.88 29.30
C VAL A 16 15.90 6.87 29.07
N LYS A 17 16.35 6.75 27.81
CA LYS A 17 17.78 6.77 27.43
C LYS A 17 18.34 8.16 27.12
N CYS A 18 17.52 9.22 27.15
CA CYS A 18 18.02 10.59 27.16
C CYS A 18 18.75 10.85 28.48
N SER A 19 20.07 10.65 28.51
CA SER A 19 20.91 11.29 29.53
C SER A 19 21.01 12.79 29.24
N SER A 20 21.44 13.57 30.24
CA SER A 20 21.57 15.03 30.25
C SER A 20 22.45 15.66 29.16
N ASP A 21 22.96 14.88 28.21
CA ASP A 21 23.67 15.33 27.01
C ASP A 21 22.76 15.17 25.79
N CYS A 22 22.32 16.29 25.23
CA CYS A 22 21.22 16.50 24.28
C CYS A 22 21.35 15.82 22.89
N SER A 23 21.63 14.52 22.82
CA SER A 23 21.71 13.75 21.57
C SER A 23 20.86 12.47 21.66
N CYS A 24 19.54 12.63 21.79
CA CYS A 24 18.64 11.49 21.79
C CYS A 24 18.41 11.01 20.35
N PRO A 25 18.73 9.75 20.02
CA PRO A 25 18.42 9.21 18.70
C PRO A 25 16.91 9.33 18.47
N SER A 26 16.54 9.80 17.28
CA SER A 26 15.13 9.95 16.94
C SER A 26 14.41 8.61 17.16
N LEU A 27 13.15 8.66 17.61
CA LEU A 27 12.32 7.45 17.72
C LEU A 27 12.31 6.64 16.42
N GLN A 28 12.45 7.35 15.29
CA GLN A 28 12.64 6.76 13.97
C GLN A 28 13.96 5.98 13.84
N GLY A 29 15.08 6.56 14.27
CA GLY A 29 16.38 5.88 14.33
C GLY A 29 16.33 4.63 15.21
N ILE A 30 15.78 4.71 16.42
CA ILE A 30 15.69 3.56 17.33
C ILE A 30 14.88 2.43 16.72
N LEU A 31 13.66 2.69 16.23
CA LEU A 31 12.81 1.63 15.66
C LEU A 31 13.34 1.05 14.33
N LEU A 32 14.12 1.82 13.56
CA LEU A 32 14.69 1.35 12.30
C LEU A 32 16.02 0.59 12.51
N GLU A 33 16.81 0.98 13.51
CA GLU A 33 18.16 0.47 13.76
C GLU A 33 18.20 -0.65 14.82
N ASP A 34 17.28 -0.63 15.78
CA ASP A 34 17.21 -1.64 16.85
C ASP A 34 16.83 -3.01 16.27
N THR A 35 17.73 -3.98 16.48
CA THR A 35 17.59 -5.34 16.00
C THR A 35 16.39 -6.08 16.59
N GLU A 36 16.00 -5.78 17.83
CA GLU A 36 14.83 -6.38 18.49
C GLU A 36 13.52 -5.91 17.87
N LEU A 37 13.53 -4.71 17.27
CA LEU A 37 12.35 -4.10 16.65
C LEU A 37 12.22 -4.44 15.16
N LYS A 38 13.26 -5.03 14.54
CA LYS A 38 13.23 -5.53 13.15
C LYS A 38 12.15 -6.58 12.91
N ILE A 39 11.72 -7.31 13.94
CA ILE A 39 10.62 -8.28 13.82
C ILE A 39 9.31 -7.61 13.40
N PHE A 40 9.07 -6.36 13.83
CA PHE A 40 7.92 -5.57 13.43
C PHE A 40 8.10 -4.92 12.06
N ARG A 41 9.18 -5.23 11.34
CA ARG A 41 9.44 -4.76 9.98
C ARG A 41 9.46 -5.90 8.97
N ASP A 42 9.19 -7.14 9.40
CA ASP A 42 8.99 -8.27 8.49
C ASP A 42 7.54 -8.25 7.95
N PRO A 43 7.33 -7.93 6.67
CA PRO A 43 5.98 -7.83 6.11
C PRO A 43 5.40 -9.18 5.69
N TRP A 44 6.20 -10.26 5.65
CA TRP A 44 5.86 -11.48 4.93
C TRP A 44 4.72 -12.26 5.58
N SER A 45 4.58 -12.17 6.91
CA SER A 45 3.43 -12.77 7.61
C SER A 45 2.11 -12.06 7.23
N PHE A 46 2.13 -10.73 7.09
CA PHE A 46 0.98 -9.94 6.67
C PHE A 46 0.68 -10.15 5.19
N LEU A 47 1.69 -10.03 4.33
CA LEU A 47 1.58 -10.08 2.87
C LEU A 47 1.12 -11.45 2.34
N ARG A 48 1.59 -12.56 2.96
CA ARG A 48 1.20 -13.94 2.59
C ARG A 48 -0.21 -14.32 3.03
N SER A 49 -0.85 -13.50 3.86
CA SER A 49 -2.19 -13.81 4.36
C SER A 49 -3.22 -13.84 3.23
N GLU A 50 -4.10 -14.83 3.26
CA GLU A 50 -5.26 -14.90 2.35
C GLU A 50 -6.32 -13.84 2.65
N ASP A 51 -6.19 -13.14 3.78
CA ASP A 51 -7.07 -12.03 4.16
C ASP A 51 -7.11 -11.00 3.01
N ARG A 52 -8.31 -10.53 2.68
CA ARG A 52 -8.52 -9.35 1.85
C ARG A 52 -7.96 -8.11 2.56
N LEU A 53 -7.16 -7.31 1.85
CA LEU A 53 -6.52 -6.12 2.40
C LEU A 53 -7.15 -4.86 1.83
N TYR A 54 -7.25 -3.83 2.66
CA TYR A 54 -7.79 -2.51 2.32
C TYR A 54 -6.73 -1.44 2.56
N LEU A 55 -6.58 -0.52 1.61
CA LEU A 55 -5.78 0.66 1.81
C LEU A 55 -6.58 1.66 2.64
N LYS A 56 -6.03 2.05 3.80
CA LYS A 56 -6.63 3.02 4.70
C LYS A 56 -6.05 4.41 4.47
N TYR A 57 -4.71 4.51 4.49
CA TYR A 57 -4.00 5.78 4.27
C TYR A 57 -3.13 5.71 3.02
N MET A 58 -3.16 6.78 2.24
CA MET A 58 -2.33 6.98 1.06
C MET A 58 -1.83 8.44 1.02
N PRO A 59 -0.71 8.74 0.34
CA PRO A 59 -0.28 10.12 0.15
C PRO A 59 -1.32 10.93 -0.61
N PHE A 60 -1.48 12.20 -0.23
CA PHE A 60 -2.27 13.15 -1.00
C PHE A 60 -1.56 13.47 -2.32
N LEU A 61 -2.14 13.02 -3.43
CA LEU A 61 -1.61 13.24 -4.78
C LEU A 61 -2.77 13.58 -5.70
N ASN A 62 -2.65 14.65 -6.47
CA ASN A 62 -3.67 15.06 -7.45
C ASN A 62 -4.00 13.93 -8.44
N LYS A 63 -3.00 13.09 -8.78
CA LYS A 63 -3.21 11.92 -9.66
C LYS A 63 -4.02 10.79 -9.03
N LEU A 64 -4.19 10.78 -7.70
CA LEU A 64 -5.01 9.82 -6.97
C LEU A 64 -6.36 10.41 -6.54
N GLU A 65 -6.67 11.62 -6.99
CA GLU A 65 -7.98 12.23 -6.78
C GLU A 65 -9.07 11.39 -7.47
N GLY A 66 -10.19 11.20 -6.78
CA GLY A 66 -11.27 10.33 -7.27
C GLY A 66 -11.01 8.82 -7.11
N ILE A 67 -9.87 8.40 -6.56
CA ILE A 67 -9.63 6.98 -6.23
C ILE A 67 -10.20 6.65 -4.85
N THR A 68 -11.02 5.60 -4.78
CA THR A 68 -11.53 5.04 -3.52
C THR A 68 -11.58 3.52 -3.55
N CYS A 69 -11.93 2.90 -2.43
CA CYS A 69 -12.14 1.45 -2.32
C CYS A 69 -10.98 0.61 -2.88
N VAL A 70 -9.76 0.97 -2.49
CA VAL A 70 -8.55 0.26 -2.91
C VAL A 70 -8.39 -1.02 -2.09
N ILE A 71 -8.41 -2.16 -2.77
CA ILE A 71 -8.41 -3.51 -2.19
C ILE A 71 -7.30 -4.36 -2.82
N SER A 72 -6.66 -5.20 -2.02
CA SER A 72 -5.71 -6.22 -2.46
C SER A 72 -6.17 -7.62 -2.04
N ASP A 73 -6.62 -8.40 -3.03
CA ASP A 73 -7.06 -9.78 -2.87
C ASP A 73 -5.91 -10.75 -3.14
N PHE A 74 -5.84 -11.80 -2.33
CA PHE A 74 -4.84 -12.86 -2.51
C PHE A 74 -5.11 -13.67 -3.80
N ILE A 75 -4.05 -14.10 -4.49
CA ILE A 75 -4.16 -15.03 -5.63
C ILE A 75 -3.42 -16.34 -5.31
N LYS A 76 -2.10 -16.27 -5.08
CA LYS A 76 -1.27 -17.45 -4.79
C LYS A 76 0.07 -17.06 -4.17
N ILE A 77 0.67 -18.01 -3.46
CA ILE A 77 2.08 -17.99 -3.08
C ILE A 77 2.86 -18.78 -4.14
N GLN A 78 3.90 -18.19 -4.71
CA GLN A 78 4.82 -18.88 -5.63
C GLN A 78 6.05 -19.40 -4.89
N SER A 79 6.54 -18.67 -3.90
CA SER A 79 7.60 -19.08 -2.98
C SER A 79 7.51 -18.27 -1.69
N SER A 80 8.36 -18.56 -0.69
CA SER A 80 8.36 -17.85 0.61
C SER A 80 8.42 -16.32 0.50
N TYR A 81 9.04 -15.79 -0.56
CA TYR A 81 9.24 -14.36 -0.79
C TYR A 81 8.65 -13.89 -2.13
N THR A 82 7.78 -14.69 -2.76
CA THR A 82 7.11 -14.32 -4.01
C THR A 82 5.62 -14.65 -3.92
N ILE A 83 4.79 -13.63 -3.95
CA ILE A 83 3.33 -13.76 -3.90
C ILE A 83 2.66 -13.00 -5.03
N HIS A 84 1.48 -13.46 -5.43
CA HIS A 84 0.65 -12.80 -6.43
C HIS A 84 -0.61 -12.29 -5.75
N ARG A 85 -0.94 -11.02 -5.96
CA ARG A 85 -2.17 -10.39 -5.47
C ARG A 85 -2.86 -9.63 -6.58
N ARG A 86 -4.17 -9.45 -6.43
CA ARG A 86 -5.00 -8.63 -7.31
C ARG A 86 -5.29 -7.33 -6.61
N VAL A 87 -4.80 -6.22 -7.15
CA VAL A 87 -5.12 -4.88 -6.63
C VAL A 87 -6.24 -4.28 -7.46
N SER A 88 -7.24 -3.71 -6.80
CA SER A 88 -8.40 -3.11 -7.45
C SER A 88 -8.83 -1.85 -6.74
N TRP A 89 -9.36 -0.90 -7.49
CA TRP A 89 -9.84 0.39 -6.95
C TRP A 89 -11.04 0.88 -7.76
N THR A 90 -11.82 1.77 -7.15
CA THR A 90 -12.92 2.45 -7.80
C THR A 90 -12.47 3.83 -8.25
N ASN A 91 -12.68 4.15 -9.51
CA ASN A 91 -12.45 5.47 -10.09
C ASN A 91 -13.77 6.24 -10.12
N LEU A 92 -13.86 7.31 -9.33
CA LEU A 92 -15.03 8.19 -9.23
C LEU A 92 -15.06 9.27 -10.31
N SER A 93 -13.96 9.47 -11.04
CA SER A 93 -13.89 10.44 -12.14
C SER A 93 -14.64 9.96 -13.40
N THR A 94 -15.13 8.71 -13.41
CA THR A 94 -15.98 8.17 -14.48
C THR A 94 -17.45 8.15 -14.04
N THR A 95 -18.37 8.37 -14.97
CA THR A 95 -19.82 8.25 -14.73
C THR A 95 -20.43 7.20 -15.67
N PRO A 96 -20.89 6.04 -15.18
CA PRO A 96 -20.87 5.61 -13.77
C PRO A 96 -19.44 5.31 -13.26
N PRO A 97 -19.21 5.25 -11.93
CA PRO A 97 -17.94 4.83 -11.37
C PRO A 97 -17.51 3.44 -11.86
N ILE A 98 -16.25 3.31 -12.24
CA ILE A 98 -15.69 2.08 -12.80
C ILE A 98 -14.66 1.48 -11.83
N ARG A 99 -14.67 0.15 -11.73
CA ARG A 99 -13.68 -0.61 -10.97
C ARG A 99 -12.54 -1.07 -11.87
N ASP A 100 -11.35 -0.59 -11.56
CA ASP A 100 -10.10 -0.98 -12.18
C ASP A 100 -9.44 -2.12 -11.41
N THR A 101 -8.67 -2.95 -12.11
CA THR A 101 -8.05 -4.14 -11.52
C THR A 101 -6.79 -4.56 -12.25
N ILE A 102 -5.71 -4.74 -11.48
CA ILE A 102 -4.42 -5.24 -11.93
C ILE A 102 -4.00 -6.47 -11.13
N LYS A 103 -3.16 -7.32 -11.72
CA LYS A 103 -2.47 -8.41 -11.01
C LYS A 103 -1.03 -7.97 -10.77
N VAL A 104 -0.57 -8.07 -9.54
CA VAL A 104 0.78 -7.69 -9.17
C VAL A 104 1.53 -8.88 -8.60
N LYS A 105 2.83 -8.94 -8.89
CA LYS A 105 3.78 -9.85 -8.25
C LYS A 105 4.51 -9.08 -7.17
N ILE A 106 4.44 -9.54 -5.93
CA ILE A 106 5.21 -8.98 -4.82
C ILE A 106 6.39 -9.90 -4.57
N GLN A 107 7.60 -9.36 -4.62
CA GLN A 107 8.84 -10.13 -4.58
C GLN A 107 9.81 -9.51 -3.56
N GLY A 108 10.35 -10.34 -2.68
CA GLY A 108 11.35 -9.92 -1.71
C GLY A 108 12.72 -9.74 -2.34
N THR A 109 13.55 -8.92 -1.70
CA THR A 109 14.96 -8.79 -2.10
C THR A 109 15.80 -9.79 -1.32
N MET A 110 16.88 -10.31 -1.93
CA MET A 110 17.80 -11.19 -1.20
C MET A 110 18.63 -10.45 -0.15
N LYS A 111 18.68 -9.12 -0.24
CA LYS A 111 19.53 -8.26 0.60
C LYS A 111 18.82 -7.79 1.87
N SER A 112 17.48 -7.79 1.90
CA SER A 112 16.73 -7.20 3.00
C SER A 112 15.40 -7.92 3.22
N LYS A 113 15.14 -8.32 4.47
CA LYS A 113 13.86 -8.92 4.88
C LYS A 113 12.72 -7.89 4.97
N THR A 114 13.07 -6.62 5.08
CA THR A 114 12.14 -5.51 5.28
C THR A 114 11.76 -4.82 3.98
N GLU A 115 12.43 -5.14 2.88
CA GLU A 115 12.21 -4.53 1.57
C GLU A 115 11.61 -5.53 0.60
N PHE A 116 10.77 -5.03 -0.29
CA PHE A 116 10.19 -5.81 -1.36
C PHE A 116 9.81 -4.92 -2.53
N SER A 117 9.66 -5.54 -3.69
CA SER A 117 9.21 -4.89 -4.92
C SER A 117 7.82 -5.37 -5.28
N VAL A 118 6.99 -4.47 -5.80
CA VAL A 118 5.70 -4.80 -6.44
C VAL A 118 5.86 -4.57 -7.94
N ILE A 119 5.64 -5.63 -8.70
CA ILE A 119 5.89 -5.69 -10.15
C ILE A 119 4.57 -5.84 -10.89
N HIS A 120 4.36 -5.02 -11.91
CA HIS A 120 3.21 -5.05 -12.81
C HIS A 120 3.66 -4.78 -14.25
N GLY A 121 3.59 -5.79 -15.11
CA GLY A 121 4.19 -5.70 -16.45
C GLY A 121 5.70 -5.50 -16.32
N ASP A 122 6.21 -4.44 -16.97
CA ASP A 122 7.61 -4.04 -16.92
C ASP A 122 7.92 -3.04 -15.78
N ASP A 123 6.90 -2.54 -15.09
CA ASP A 123 7.04 -1.60 -14.00
C ASP A 123 7.36 -2.32 -12.68
N SER A 124 8.32 -1.77 -11.93
CA SER A 124 8.69 -2.25 -10.59
C SER A 124 8.75 -1.09 -9.60
N TYR A 125 8.04 -1.26 -8.48
CA TYR A 125 7.98 -0.28 -7.40
C TYR A 125 8.56 -0.89 -6.13
N ASP A 126 9.61 -0.27 -5.58
CA ASP A 126 10.28 -0.74 -4.36
C ASP A 126 9.67 -0.08 -3.12
N PHE A 127 9.52 -0.89 -2.07
CA PHE A 127 8.94 -0.48 -0.80
C PHE A 127 9.79 -0.95 0.37
N ASP A 128 9.91 -0.07 1.36
CA ASP A 128 10.48 -0.37 2.67
C ASP A 128 9.36 -0.57 3.69
N THR A 129 9.45 -1.63 4.48
CA THR A 129 8.52 -1.85 5.58
C THR A 129 8.91 -0.99 6.78
N VAL A 130 7.96 -0.13 7.19
CA VAL A 130 8.07 0.70 8.39
C VAL A 130 7.55 -0.06 9.60
N PHE A 131 6.39 -0.70 9.46
CA PHE A 131 5.77 -1.48 10.52
C PHE A 131 4.86 -2.56 9.91
N ALA A 132 4.85 -3.74 10.50
CA ALA A 132 4.02 -4.86 10.12
C ALA A 132 3.64 -5.66 11.36
N ASP A 133 2.35 -5.97 11.47
CA ASP A 133 1.84 -6.94 12.43
C ASP A 133 0.72 -7.77 11.80
N PHE A 134 -0.04 -8.51 12.60
CA PHE A 134 -1.13 -9.34 12.09
C PHE A 134 -2.38 -8.55 11.68
N LYS A 135 -2.44 -7.23 11.92
CA LYS A 135 -3.59 -6.35 11.68
C LYS A 135 -3.34 -5.34 10.56
N CYS A 136 -2.15 -4.76 10.51
CA CYS A 136 -1.80 -3.70 9.56
C CYS A 136 -0.36 -3.79 9.06
N LEU A 137 -0.13 -3.12 7.92
CA LEU A 137 1.16 -2.99 7.26
C LEU A 137 1.35 -1.53 6.84
N ILE A 138 2.45 -0.92 7.28
CA ILE A 138 2.90 0.41 6.91
C ILE A 138 4.15 0.26 6.06
N ILE A 139 4.07 0.74 4.83
CA ILE A 139 5.17 0.68 3.86
C ILE A 139 5.46 2.06 3.32
N LYS A 140 6.73 2.32 3.05
CA LYS A 140 7.25 3.56 2.49
C LYS A 140 7.71 3.31 1.07
N ILE A 141 7.43 4.23 0.15
CA ILE A 141 7.88 4.15 -1.24
C ILE A 141 9.35 4.56 -1.32
N SER A 142 10.19 3.68 -1.86
CA SER A 142 11.66 3.80 -1.79
C SER A 142 12.31 4.38 -3.06
N ARG A 143 11.64 4.38 -4.22
CA ARG A 143 12.22 4.90 -5.48
C ARG A 143 11.67 6.26 -5.93
N THR A 144 12.61 7.09 -6.39
CA THR A 144 12.45 8.41 -7.04
C THR A 144 11.61 8.41 -8.33
N GLN A 145 11.47 7.28 -9.03
CA GLN A 145 10.83 7.22 -10.36
C GLN A 145 9.37 7.68 -10.39
N THR A 146 8.71 7.72 -9.22
CA THR A 146 7.32 8.13 -9.09
C THR A 146 7.16 9.58 -8.61
N GLY A 147 8.23 10.23 -8.15
CA GLY A 147 8.15 11.48 -7.38
C GLY A 147 7.48 11.30 -6.01
N LEU A 148 7.26 10.05 -5.56
CA LEU A 148 6.57 9.70 -4.31
C LEU A 148 7.51 9.16 -3.24
N GLU A 149 8.81 9.30 -3.46
CA GLU A 149 9.82 8.88 -2.50
C GLU A 149 9.54 9.51 -1.15
N GLY A 150 9.62 8.71 -0.09
CA GLY A 150 9.35 9.22 1.25
C GLY A 150 7.92 8.97 1.75
N THR A 151 6.95 8.77 0.86
CA THR A 151 5.54 8.66 1.24
C THR A 151 5.15 7.27 1.71
N CYS A 152 4.14 7.19 2.59
CA CYS A 152 3.69 5.92 3.16
C CYS A 152 2.27 5.52 2.77
N LEU A 153 2.07 4.21 2.75
CA LEU A 153 0.77 3.55 2.62
C LEU A 153 0.46 2.77 3.90
N LEU A 154 -0.80 2.82 4.36
CA LEU A 154 -1.30 1.98 5.46
C LEU A 154 -2.31 0.97 4.92
N TRP A 155 -1.93 -0.30 4.92
CA TRP A 155 -2.80 -1.42 4.59
C TRP A 155 -3.34 -2.09 5.85
N VAL A 156 -4.60 -2.52 5.78
CA VAL A 156 -5.32 -3.15 6.90
C VAL A 156 -6.08 -4.36 6.41
N LYS A 157 -6.09 -5.45 7.18
CA LYS A 157 -6.91 -6.63 6.86
C LYS A 157 -8.39 -6.36 7.06
N GLU A 158 -9.26 -6.91 6.21
CA GLU A 158 -10.71 -6.69 6.24
C GLU A 158 -11.31 -6.89 7.65
N LYS A 159 -10.95 -7.99 8.32
CA LYS A 159 -11.42 -8.33 9.67
C LYS A 159 -11.06 -7.29 10.75
N ASN A 160 -10.17 -6.37 10.45
CA ASN A 160 -9.72 -5.31 11.35
C ASN A 160 -10.17 -3.91 10.92
N LEU A 161 -10.99 -3.77 9.88
CA LEU A 161 -11.44 -2.46 9.40
C LEU A 161 -12.23 -1.65 10.43
N GLU A 162 -13.09 -2.34 11.20
CA GLU A 162 -13.92 -1.75 12.25
C GLU A 162 -13.14 -1.48 13.53
N ASN A 163 -11.94 -2.08 13.66
CA ASN A 163 -11.09 -1.82 14.82
C ASN A 163 -10.50 -0.40 14.72
N PRO A 164 -10.40 0.34 15.84
CA PRO A 164 -9.84 1.70 15.84
C PRO A 164 -8.38 1.78 15.35
N LEU A 165 -7.63 0.68 15.49
CA LEU A 165 -6.22 0.52 15.06
C LEU A 165 -5.30 1.66 15.53
N TRP A 166 -5.46 2.09 16.79
CA TRP A 166 -4.72 3.21 17.37
C TRP A 166 -3.20 3.09 17.22
N HIS A 167 -2.62 1.90 17.41
CA HIS A 167 -1.18 1.66 17.22
C HIS A 167 -0.74 1.86 15.76
N CYS A 168 -1.47 1.31 14.78
CA CYS A 168 -1.14 1.51 13.36
C CYS A 168 -1.21 2.99 12.98
N LYS A 169 -2.23 3.70 13.47
CA LYS A 169 -2.38 5.15 13.23
C LYS A 169 -1.24 5.93 13.87
N PHE A 170 -0.89 5.60 15.11
CA PHE A 170 0.21 6.22 15.84
C PHE A 170 1.53 6.03 15.11
N PHE A 171 1.88 4.80 14.72
CA PHE A 171 3.11 4.54 13.97
C PHE A 171 3.10 5.26 12.62
N TYR A 172 1.99 5.24 11.89
CA TYR A 172 1.88 5.98 10.65
C TYR A 172 2.19 7.47 10.86
N TYR A 173 1.58 8.10 11.88
CA TYR A 173 1.80 9.51 12.17
C TYR A 173 3.26 9.83 12.51
N ILE A 174 3.89 9.01 13.36
CA ILE A 174 5.28 9.21 13.77
C ILE A 174 6.26 9.07 12.61
N PHE A 175 6.07 8.07 11.75
CA PHE A 175 7.07 7.70 10.74
C PHE A 175 6.86 8.32 9.36
N CYS A 176 5.63 8.70 9.02
CA CYS A 176 5.27 9.02 7.65
C CYS A 176 5.07 10.51 7.36
N LYS A 177 5.37 11.38 8.34
CA LYS A 177 5.59 12.86 8.26
C LYS A 177 4.93 13.58 7.06
N GLY A 178 3.63 13.37 6.82
CA GLY A 178 2.96 13.91 5.64
C GLY A 178 1.44 13.93 5.75
N SER A 179 0.80 14.75 4.91
CA SER A 179 -0.65 14.79 4.74
C SER A 179 -1.13 13.51 4.05
N ALA A 180 -1.72 12.61 4.83
CA ALA A 180 -2.33 11.40 4.30
C ALA A 180 -3.83 11.61 4.05
N VAL A 181 -4.31 11.00 2.97
CA VAL A 181 -5.74 10.85 2.71
C VAL A 181 -6.21 9.61 3.44
N ASP A 182 -7.18 9.80 4.35
CA ASP A 182 -7.96 8.68 4.90
C ASP A 182 -9.05 8.29 3.91
N LEU A 183 -8.85 7.15 3.24
CA LEU A 183 -9.82 6.60 2.29
C LEU A 183 -11.09 6.09 2.97
N LYS A 184 -11.11 5.98 4.31
CA LYS A 184 -12.22 5.46 5.11
C LYS A 184 -12.85 4.20 4.48
N PRO A 185 -12.05 3.16 4.17
CA PRO A 185 -12.53 1.98 3.49
C PRO A 185 -13.65 1.31 4.29
N LYS A 186 -14.72 0.94 3.59
CA LYS A 186 -15.83 0.16 4.15
C LYS A 186 -15.81 -1.26 3.59
N LYS A 187 -16.14 -2.24 4.43
CA LYS A 187 -16.28 -3.63 4.01
C LYS A 187 -17.28 -3.71 2.85
N GLY A 188 -16.88 -4.38 1.77
CA GLY A 188 -17.72 -4.52 0.58
C GLY A 188 -17.95 -3.23 -0.23
N CYS A 189 -17.10 -2.21 -0.11
CA CYS A 189 -17.21 -0.98 -0.94
C CYS A 189 -17.08 -1.24 -2.46
N ASP A 190 -16.66 -2.44 -2.85
CA ASP A 190 -16.54 -2.92 -4.22
C ASP A 190 -17.84 -3.52 -4.77
N LYS A 191 -18.84 -3.75 -3.91
CA LYS A 191 -20.14 -4.27 -4.31
C LYS A 191 -20.87 -3.23 -5.17
N ASN A 192 -21.53 -3.70 -6.22
CA ASN A 192 -22.35 -2.90 -7.14
C ASN A 192 -21.60 -1.86 -8.02
N VAL A 193 -20.26 -1.92 -8.08
CA VAL A 193 -19.48 -1.10 -9.02
C VAL A 193 -19.18 -1.91 -10.28
N LYS A 194 -19.48 -1.35 -11.46
CA LYS A 194 -19.18 -2.00 -12.74
C LYS A 194 -17.67 -2.17 -12.91
N LYS A 195 -17.22 -3.35 -13.30
CA LYS A 195 -15.81 -3.59 -13.62
C LYS A 195 -15.50 -2.99 -14.99
N ARG A 196 -14.29 -2.48 -15.18
CA ARG A 196 -13.85 -2.01 -16.51
C ARG A 196 -13.85 -3.19 -17.48
N ASP A 197 -14.55 -3.04 -18.59
CA ASP A 197 -14.56 -4.02 -19.68
C ASP A 197 -13.23 -3.94 -20.44
N LYS A 198 -12.46 -5.03 -20.42
CA LYS A 198 -11.17 -5.12 -21.12
C LYS A 198 -11.31 -5.24 -22.64
N HIS A 199 -12.51 -5.51 -23.15
CA HIS A 199 -12.79 -5.69 -24.57
C HIS A 199 -13.22 -4.41 -25.30
N ALA A 200 -13.51 -3.31 -24.58
CA ALA A 200 -13.96 -2.06 -25.20
C ALA A 200 -12.82 -1.20 -25.77
N GLN A 201 -11.54 -1.58 -25.57
CA GLN A 201 -10.38 -0.84 -26.09
C GLN A 201 -9.93 -1.26 -27.51
N THR A 202 -10.62 -2.20 -28.16
CA THR A 202 -10.21 -2.72 -29.49
C THR A 202 -11.13 -2.34 -30.65
N ILE A 203 -12.07 -1.39 -30.47
CA ILE A 203 -12.91 -0.91 -31.58
C ILE A 203 -12.83 0.62 -31.60
N GLY A 204 -11.91 1.13 -32.40
CA GLY A 204 -11.70 2.56 -32.55
C GLY A 204 -10.53 2.92 -33.46
N ASN A 205 -10.34 2.20 -34.56
CA ASN A 205 -9.69 2.78 -35.73
C ASN A 205 -10.13 2.03 -37.00
N ASN A 206 -10.49 2.83 -38.01
CA ASN A 206 -10.90 2.50 -39.36
C ASN A 206 -12.35 2.04 -39.53
N ASN A 207 -13.21 3.02 -39.81
CA ASN A 207 -14.10 3.02 -40.98
C ASN A 207 -14.62 4.45 -41.19
N GLY A 208 -13.84 5.27 -41.89
CA GLY A 208 -14.34 6.51 -42.48
C GLY A 208 -15.24 6.20 -43.68
N PRO A 209 -16.24 7.04 -44.00
CA PRO A 209 -17.12 6.79 -45.14
C PRO A 209 -16.35 7.00 -46.44
N VAL A 210 -16.33 5.99 -47.31
CA VAL A 210 -15.82 6.10 -48.68
C VAL A 210 -16.85 6.87 -49.51
N THR A 211 -16.57 8.14 -49.78
CA THR A 211 -17.27 8.92 -50.82
C THR A 211 -16.78 8.49 -52.22
N PRO A 212 -17.65 8.18 -53.18
CA PRO A 212 -17.24 7.92 -54.56
C PRO A 212 -16.90 9.23 -55.29
N GLN A 213 -15.70 9.34 -55.85
CA GLN A 213 -15.32 10.42 -56.77
C GLN A 213 -15.93 10.19 -58.16
N PRO A 214 -16.46 11.23 -58.83
CA PRO A 214 -16.88 11.16 -60.23
C PRO A 214 -15.70 11.41 -61.19
N PRO A 215 -15.79 10.93 -62.45
CA PRO A 215 -14.66 10.86 -63.36
C PRO A 215 -14.37 12.20 -64.06
N ARG A 216 -13.09 12.44 -64.35
CA ARG A 216 -12.59 13.40 -65.33
C ARG A 216 -11.55 12.71 -66.21
#